data_AF-A0A182YL24-F1
#
_entry.id   AF-A0A182YL24-F1
#
_cell.length_a   1.000
_cell.length_b   1.000
_cell.length_c   1.000
_cell.angle_alpha   90.00
_cell.angle_beta   90.00
_cell.angle_gamma   90.00
#
_symmetry.space_group_name_H-M   'P 1'
#
loop_
_entity.id
_entity.type
_entity.pdbx_description
1 polymer ?
#
loop_
_entity_poly.entity_id
_entity_poly.type
_entity_poly.pdbx_seq_one_letter_code
_entity_poly.pdbx_strand_id
1 'polypeptide(L)'
;MSASINRKRLRSNDSEGCFALQRKTFVSQQRMDQQDPNKMKRILAKTINMLFQGAKHHDKDVLGNQKESLKSVRLLGGGEIDYDLNATSSWLGKKADRKCRQCDRLAIVHADCINCNLELCEHCGVNCNFCPDKICLNCVTIFECVLRDLPCCEQCKMFV
;
A
#
# COMPACT_ATOMS: atom_id res chain seq x y z
N MET A 1 -47.70 25.35 66.86
CA MET A 1 -47.61 23.91 67.17
C MET A 1 -47.60 23.14 65.85
N SER A 2 -46.77 22.09 65.81
CA SER A 2 -46.20 21.47 64.61
C SER A 2 -47.18 21.02 63.53
N ALA A 3 -46.88 21.38 62.27
CA ALA A 3 -47.39 20.68 61.09
C ALA A 3 -46.21 20.05 60.33
N SER A 4 -46.08 18.75 60.55
CA SER A 4 -45.23 17.74 59.92
C SER A 4 -44.89 18.04 58.44
N ILE A 5 -43.61 18.33 58.15
CA ILE A 5 -43.11 18.35 56.76
C ILE A 5 -43.09 16.91 56.25
N ASN A 6 -44.11 16.59 55.47
CA ASN A 6 -44.27 15.33 54.76
C ASN A 6 -43.08 15.13 53.80
N ARG A 7 -42.16 14.21 54.10
CA ARG A 7 -41.11 13.74 53.17
C ARG A 7 -41.72 12.81 52.11
N LYS A 8 -42.69 13.30 51.34
CA LYS A 8 -43.16 12.56 50.15
C LYS A 8 -42.05 12.60 49.11
N ARG A 9 -41.73 11.44 48.51
CA ARG A 9 -40.77 11.33 47.40
C ARG A 9 -41.20 12.28 46.29
N LEU A 10 -40.36 13.28 45.99
CA LEU A 10 -40.57 14.18 44.88
C LEU A 10 -40.63 13.35 43.60
N ARG A 11 -41.72 13.46 42.83
CA ARG A 11 -41.82 12.81 41.52
C ARG A 11 -41.10 13.69 40.50
N SER A 12 -40.51 13.09 39.47
CA SER A 12 -39.70 13.76 38.44
C SER A 12 -40.40 14.89 37.66
N ASN A 13 -41.71 15.09 37.87
CA ASN A 13 -42.49 16.15 37.24
C ASN A 13 -42.61 17.43 38.10
N ASP A 14 -42.19 17.43 39.38
CA ASP A 14 -42.36 18.56 40.29
C ASP A 14 -41.15 19.51 40.35
N SER A 15 -40.24 19.44 39.38
CA SER A 15 -39.09 20.34 39.27
C SER A 15 -39.04 20.92 37.85
N GLU A 16 -39.21 22.24 37.75
CA GLU A 16 -39.00 23.05 36.53
C GLU A 16 -37.50 23.12 36.11
N GLY A 17 -36.69 22.15 36.54
CA GLY A 17 -35.34 21.94 36.05
C GLY A 17 -35.37 20.93 34.93
N CYS A 18 -34.91 21.31 33.73
CA CYS A 18 -34.70 20.40 32.61
C CYS A 18 -33.78 19.25 33.04
N PHE A 19 -34.35 18.11 33.42
CA PHE A 19 -33.60 16.89 33.66
C PHE A 19 -33.14 16.36 32.31
N ALA A 20 -31.94 16.79 31.88
CA ALA A 20 -31.30 16.25 30.70
C ALA A 20 -31.16 14.73 30.86
N LEU A 21 -31.67 13.99 29.90
CA LEU A 21 -31.69 12.53 29.91
C LEU A 21 -30.24 12.01 29.94
N GLN A 22 -29.79 11.53 31.10
CA GLN A 22 -28.42 11.03 31.25
C GLN A 22 -28.27 9.72 30.46
N ARG A 23 -27.64 9.80 29.29
CA ARG A 23 -27.34 8.63 28.46
C ARG A 23 -26.00 8.03 28.88
N LYS A 24 -26.02 6.74 29.21
CA LYS A 24 -24.80 5.94 29.34
C LYS A 24 -24.40 5.44 27.96
N THR A 25 -23.21 5.78 27.52
CA THR A 25 -22.63 5.28 26.27
C THR A 25 -21.57 4.25 26.61
N PHE A 26 -21.67 3.06 26.04
CA PHE A 26 -20.60 2.07 26.16
C PHE A 26 -19.41 2.54 25.34
N VAL A 27 -18.35 2.95 26.04
CA VAL A 27 -17.09 3.31 25.41
C VAL A 27 -16.21 2.08 25.36
N SER A 28 -15.83 1.67 24.15
CA SER A 28 -14.85 0.60 23.96
C SER A 28 -13.52 0.99 24.59
N GLN A 29 -12.89 0.05 25.31
CA GLN A 29 -11.54 0.21 25.86
C GLN A 29 -10.54 0.65 24.79
N GLN A 30 -10.70 0.18 23.54
CA GLN A 30 -9.89 0.58 22.40
C GLN A 30 -9.94 2.10 22.13
N ARG A 31 -11.11 2.74 22.31
CA ARG A 31 -11.26 4.19 22.10
C ARG A 31 -10.61 4.99 23.23
N MET A 32 -10.68 4.50 24.47
CA MET A 32 -9.96 5.12 25.59
C MET A 32 -8.45 4.99 25.42
N ASP A 33 -7.99 3.81 25.02
CA ASP A 33 -6.58 3.49 24.83
C ASP A 33 -5.92 4.34 23.72
N GLN A 34 -6.67 4.71 22.67
CA GLN A 34 -6.18 5.60 21.61
C GLN A 34 -5.98 7.05 22.09
N GLN A 35 -6.73 7.48 23.11
CA GLN A 35 -6.65 8.85 23.64
C GLN A 35 -5.64 8.98 24.78
N ASP A 36 -5.05 7.88 25.26
CA ASP A 36 -4.02 7.91 26.30
C ASP A 36 -2.63 8.23 25.72
N PRO A 37 -2.08 9.43 25.97
CA PRO A 37 -0.79 9.83 25.44
C PRO A 37 0.37 8.98 25.97
N ASN A 38 0.25 8.42 27.18
CA ASN A 38 1.31 7.61 27.78
C ASN A 38 1.38 6.23 27.12
N LYS A 39 0.22 5.65 26.80
CA LYS A 39 0.13 4.38 26.06
C LYS A 39 0.67 4.53 24.65
N MET A 40 0.33 5.60 23.95
CA MET A 40 0.85 5.89 22.61
C MET A 40 2.38 6.09 22.59
N LYS A 41 2.95 6.77 23.59
CA LYS A 41 4.42 6.90 23.73
C LYS A 41 5.09 5.54 23.91
N ARG A 42 4.52 4.63 24.70
CA ARG A 42 5.04 3.27 24.90
C ARG A 42 4.96 2.44 23.63
N ILE A 43 3.86 2.56 22.88
CA ILE A 43 3.70 1.90 21.57
C ILE A 43 4.78 2.39 20.61
N LEU A 44 4.95 3.71 20.49
CA LEU A 44 5.97 4.30 19.62
C LEU A 44 7.38 3.82 19.98
N ALA A 45 7.75 3.84 21.25
CA ALA A 45 9.05 3.36 21.71
C ALA A 45 9.26 1.87 21.39
N LYS A 46 8.22 1.04 21.56
CA LYS A 46 8.27 -0.39 21.22
C LYS A 46 8.42 -0.60 19.71
N THR A 47 7.69 0.15 18.89
CA THR A 47 7.76 0.08 17.42
C THR A 47 9.16 0.47 16.93
N ILE A 48 9.72 1.57 17.45
CA ILE A 48 11.10 1.98 17.16
C ILE A 48 12.05 0.84 17.54
N ASN A 49 11.93 0.29 18.75
CA ASN A 49 12.80 -0.80 19.18
C ASN A 49 12.68 -2.03 18.27
N MET A 50 11.49 -2.43 17.82
CA MET A 50 11.31 -3.56 16.90
C MET A 50 11.92 -3.29 15.51
N LEU A 51 11.70 -2.08 14.96
CA LEU A 51 12.26 -1.69 13.66
C LEU A 51 13.79 -1.73 13.66
N PHE A 52 14.41 -1.21 14.72
CA PHE A 52 15.86 -1.11 14.81
C PHE A 52 16.53 -2.34 15.42
N GLN A 53 15.84 -3.17 16.22
CA GLN A 53 16.33 -4.50 16.61
C GLN A 53 16.38 -5.43 15.40
N GLY A 54 15.36 -5.41 14.52
CA GLY A 54 15.39 -6.16 13.27
C GLY A 54 16.60 -5.79 12.39
N ALA A 55 16.95 -4.51 12.36
CA ALA A 55 18.15 -4.04 11.65
C ALA A 55 19.46 -4.45 12.35
N LYS A 56 19.51 -4.44 13.70
CA LYS A 56 20.71 -4.76 14.49
C LYS A 56 21.07 -6.24 14.48
N HIS A 57 20.08 -7.13 14.32
CA HIS A 57 20.29 -8.58 14.26
C HIS A 57 20.57 -9.10 12.85
N HIS A 58 20.42 -8.26 11.82
CA HIS A 58 20.63 -8.65 10.42
C HIS A 58 22.08 -9.02 10.09
N ASP A 59 23.06 -8.67 10.94
CA ASP A 59 24.46 -9.11 10.76
C ASP A 59 24.74 -10.54 11.27
N LYS A 60 23.88 -11.10 12.14
CA LYS A 60 24.15 -12.41 12.79
C LYS A 60 23.45 -13.59 12.12
N ASP A 61 22.38 -13.37 11.37
CA ASP A 61 21.63 -14.44 10.69
C ASP A 61 22.01 -14.61 9.20
N VAL A 62 22.96 -13.84 8.68
CA VAL A 62 23.47 -13.93 7.28
C VAL A 62 24.58 -14.99 7.17
N LEU A 63 24.38 -16.16 7.77
CA LEU A 63 25.18 -17.35 7.47
C LEU A 63 24.35 -18.52 6.91
N GLY A 64 23.03 -18.38 6.78
CA GLY A 64 22.14 -19.50 6.46
C GLY A 64 21.25 -19.36 5.23
N ASN A 65 21.12 -18.19 4.63
CA ASN A 65 20.31 -18.02 3.42
C ASN A 65 21.06 -17.13 2.44
N GLN A 66 21.58 -17.76 1.37
CA GLN A 66 21.94 -17.07 0.14
C GLN A 66 20.67 -16.49 -0.47
N LYS A 67 20.17 -15.40 0.11
CA LYS A 67 19.28 -14.49 -0.61
C LYS A 67 20.17 -13.93 -1.70
N GLU A 68 19.97 -14.39 -2.93
CA GLU A 68 20.70 -13.92 -4.10
C GLU A 68 20.88 -12.41 -3.98
N SER A 69 22.12 -11.98 -3.77
CA SER A 69 22.48 -10.58 -3.85
C SER A 69 21.91 -10.11 -5.19
N LEU A 70 20.98 -9.15 -5.16
CA LEU A 70 20.46 -8.51 -6.36
C LEU A 70 21.63 -7.77 -7.00
N LYS A 71 22.43 -8.49 -7.79
CA LYS A 71 23.69 -7.99 -8.38
C LYS A 71 23.49 -6.72 -9.20
N SER A 72 22.26 -6.50 -9.66
CA SER A 72 21.88 -5.41 -10.56
C SER A 72 21.79 -4.03 -9.88
N VAL A 73 21.53 -3.93 -8.57
CA VAL A 73 21.30 -2.63 -7.92
C VAL A 73 21.96 -2.55 -6.55
N ARG A 74 22.83 -1.55 -6.37
CA ARG A 74 23.52 -1.23 -5.12
C ARG A 74 23.06 0.13 -4.61
N LEU A 75 22.53 0.19 -3.38
CA LEU A 75 22.17 1.44 -2.73
C LEU A 75 23.40 1.98 -1.97
N LEU A 76 23.88 3.17 -2.34
CA LEU A 76 25.11 3.76 -1.77
C LEU A 76 24.84 4.64 -0.54
N GLY A 77 23.57 4.83 -0.16
CA GLY A 77 23.15 5.77 0.88
C GLY A 77 22.91 7.17 0.32
N GLY A 78 22.22 8.05 1.07
CA GLY A 78 21.91 9.42 0.61
C GLY A 78 20.89 9.54 -0.54
N GLY A 79 20.27 8.42 -0.95
CA GLY A 79 19.38 8.35 -2.11
C GLY A 79 20.09 7.98 -3.41
N GLU A 80 21.41 7.75 -3.37
CA GLU A 80 22.17 7.32 -4.54
C GLU A 80 22.00 5.81 -4.80
N ILE A 81 21.77 5.50 -6.08
CA ILE A 81 21.57 4.15 -6.58
C ILE A 81 22.61 3.91 -7.66
N ASP A 82 23.37 2.85 -7.48
CA ASP A 82 24.37 2.37 -8.43
C ASP A 82 23.87 1.09 -9.10
N TYR A 83 24.07 1.01 -10.41
CA TYR A 83 23.52 -0.04 -11.25
C TYR A 83 24.67 -0.83 -11.85
N ASP A 84 24.70 -2.15 -11.63
CA ASP A 84 25.62 -3.02 -12.36
C ASP A 84 25.09 -3.20 -13.78
N LEU A 85 25.61 -2.40 -14.71
CA LEU A 85 25.21 -2.37 -16.12
C LEU A 85 25.28 -3.74 -16.79
N ASN A 86 26.12 -4.66 -16.31
CA ASN A 86 26.23 -6.02 -16.85
C ASN A 86 25.13 -6.96 -16.34
N ALA A 87 24.58 -6.69 -15.15
CA ALA A 87 23.51 -7.47 -14.54
C ALA A 87 22.13 -6.82 -14.72
N THR A 88 22.06 -5.51 -14.99
CA THR A 88 20.82 -4.80 -15.29
C THR A 88 20.38 -4.98 -16.73
N SER A 89 19.09 -4.82 -16.97
CA SER A 89 18.52 -4.85 -18.32
C SER A 89 19.22 -3.83 -19.23
N SER A 90 19.50 -4.22 -20.48
CA SER A 90 20.26 -3.43 -21.45
C SER A 90 19.66 -2.07 -21.84
N TRP A 91 18.47 -1.73 -21.32
CA TRP A 91 17.82 -0.44 -21.50
C TRP A 91 18.19 0.59 -20.41
N LEU A 92 18.76 0.16 -19.27
CA LEU A 92 19.22 1.10 -18.24
C LEU A 92 20.35 1.98 -18.77
N GLY A 93 20.19 3.30 -18.64
CA GLY A 93 21.17 4.29 -19.12
C GLY A 93 21.08 4.64 -20.62
N LYS A 94 20.22 3.96 -21.39
CA LYS A 94 19.94 4.37 -22.77
C LYS A 94 19.08 5.63 -22.80
N LYS A 95 19.42 6.55 -23.71
CA LYS A 95 18.56 7.68 -24.03
C LYS A 95 17.42 7.20 -24.94
N ALA A 96 16.27 7.85 -24.84
CA ALA A 96 15.14 7.58 -25.74
C ALA A 96 15.61 7.72 -27.19
N ASP A 97 15.41 6.68 -27.99
CA ASP A 97 15.95 6.54 -29.33
C ASP A 97 14.97 6.99 -30.41
N ARG A 98 13.67 6.83 -30.16
CA ARG A 98 12.59 7.24 -31.09
C ARG A 98 11.26 7.44 -30.38
N LYS A 99 10.29 8.00 -31.11
CA LYS A 99 8.91 8.13 -30.67
C LYS A 99 8.13 6.82 -30.88
N CYS A 100 7.26 6.50 -29.93
CA CYS A 100 6.30 5.42 -30.05
C CYS A 100 5.21 5.77 -31.07
N ARG A 101 4.87 4.84 -31.97
CA ARG A 101 3.84 5.04 -33.00
C ARG A 101 2.43 5.25 -32.44
N GLN A 102 2.14 4.69 -31.25
CA GLN A 102 0.80 4.72 -30.66
C GLN A 102 0.52 5.99 -29.85
N CYS A 103 1.51 6.51 -29.12
CA CYS A 103 1.31 7.63 -28.20
C CYS A 103 2.18 8.86 -28.50
N ASP A 104 3.01 8.80 -29.54
CA ASP A 104 3.95 9.85 -30.00
C ASP A 104 4.92 10.37 -28.91
N ARG A 105 5.10 9.61 -27.82
CA ARG A 105 6.07 9.91 -26.76
C ARG A 105 7.42 9.32 -27.11
N LEU A 106 8.48 10.08 -26.84
CA LEU A 106 9.86 9.58 -26.86
C LEU A 106 10.00 8.48 -25.80
N ALA A 107 10.47 7.31 -26.23
CA ALA A 107 10.54 6.12 -25.41
C ALA A 107 11.91 5.44 -25.55
N ILE A 108 12.34 4.74 -24.52
CA ILE A 108 13.56 3.93 -24.50
C ILE A 108 13.22 2.47 -24.81
N VAL A 109 12.06 1.99 -24.34
CA VAL A 109 11.69 0.58 -24.39
C VAL A 109 10.54 0.41 -25.36
N HIS A 110 10.76 -0.39 -26.39
CA HIS A 110 9.73 -0.77 -27.34
C HIS A 110 9.51 -2.29 -27.29
N ALA A 111 8.25 -2.72 -27.34
CA ALA A 111 7.87 -4.13 -27.37
C ALA A 111 6.50 -4.27 -28.05
N ASP A 112 6.18 -5.47 -28.53
CA ASP A 112 4.92 -5.72 -29.21
C ASP A 112 3.88 -6.30 -28.25
N CYS A 113 2.62 -5.93 -28.45
CA CYS A 113 1.50 -6.51 -27.74
C CYS A 113 1.38 -8.00 -28.08
N ILE A 114 1.43 -8.88 -27.09
CA ILE A 114 1.34 -10.34 -27.32
C ILE A 114 0.00 -10.79 -27.94
N ASN A 115 -1.08 -10.02 -27.73
CA ASN A 115 -2.41 -10.36 -28.25
C ASN A 115 -2.69 -9.79 -29.66
N CYS A 116 -2.02 -8.71 -30.07
CA CYS A 116 -2.38 -8.02 -31.33
C CYS A 116 -1.19 -7.47 -32.15
N ASN A 117 0.04 -7.75 -31.73
CA ASN A 117 1.29 -7.29 -32.34
C ASN A 117 1.40 -5.78 -32.53
N LEU A 118 0.58 -4.99 -31.82
CA LEU A 118 0.70 -3.54 -31.82
C LEU A 118 2.00 -3.14 -31.11
N GLU A 119 2.77 -2.25 -31.72
CA GLU A 119 3.99 -1.72 -31.13
C GLU A 119 3.66 -0.80 -29.93
N LEU A 120 4.24 -1.11 -28.77
CA LEU A 120 4.05 -0.43 -27.50
C LEU A 120 5.36 0.14 -26.96
N CYS A 121 5.24 1.12 -26.06
CA CYS A 121 6.35 1.63 -25.27
C CYS A 121 6.12 1.47 -23.76
N GLU A 122 7.06 1.94 -22.93
CA GLU A 122 6.91 2.02 -21.48
C GLU A 122 5.73 2.88 -21.01
N HIS A 123 5.19 3.77 -21.85
CA HIS A 123 4.08 4.64 -21.48
C HIS A 123 2.70 4.09 -21.83
N CYS A 124 2.58 3.31 -22.91
CA CYS A 124 1.28 2.82 -23.40
C CYS A 124 1.09 1.30 -23.28
N GLY A 125 2.17 0.55 -23.02
CA GLY A 125 2.10 -0.88 -22.78
C GLY A 125 2.09 -1.21 -21.29
N VAL A 126 1.29 -2.20 -20.92
CA VAL A 126 1.27 -2.78 -19.57
C VAL A 126 1.80 -4.21 -19.62
N ASN A 127 2.38 -4.70 -18.53
CA ASN A 127 2.89 -6.07 -18.47
C ASN A 127 1.75 -7.02 -18.07
N CYS A 128 1.78 -8.25 -18.59
CA CYS A 128 0.97 -9.32 -18.04
C CYS A 128 1.40 -9.62 -16.59
N ASN A 129 0.46 -9.97 -15.72
CA ASN A 129 0.77 -10.31 -14.33
C ASN A 129 1.37 -11.73 -14.17
N PHE A 130 1.24 -12.58 -15.19
CA PHE A 130 1.62 -13.99 -15.13
C PHE A 130 2.77 -14.37 -16.08
N CYS A 131 3.10 -13.50 -17.03
CA CYS A 131 4.21 -13.70 -17.97
C CYS A 131 4.95 -12.38 -18.20
N PRO A 132 6.19 -12.40 -18.74
CA PRO A 132 6.97 -11.18 -18.96
C PRO A 132 6.49 -10.34 -20.16
N ASP A 133 5.45 -10.76 -20.87
CA ASP A 133 5.00 -10.12 -22.11
C ASP A 133 4.19 -8.83 -21.87
N LYS A 134 4.20 -7.96 -22.88
CA LYS A 134 3.42 -6.72 -22.87
C LYS A 134 2.08 -6.86 -23.58
N ILE A 135 1.11 -6.08 -23.10
CA ILE A 135 -0.27 -6.03 -23.60
C ILE A 135 -0.67 -4.56 -23.76
N CYS A 136 -1.44 -4.24 -24.79
CA CYS A 136 -1.99 -2.90 -24.97
C CYS A 136 -3.28 -2.71 -24.15
N LEU A 137 -3.57 -1.48 -23.74
CA LEU A 137 -4.78 -1.17 -22.94
C LEU A 137 -6.08 -1.56 -23.64
N ASN A 138 -6.11 -1.53 -24.98
CA ASN A 138 -7.27 -1.97 -25.75
C ASN A 138 -7.50 -3.48 -25.57
N CYS A 139 -6.45 -4.30 -25.67
CA CYS A 139 -6.55 -5.73 -25.43
C CYS A 139 -6.96 -6.03 -23.98
N VAL A 140 -6.41 -5.31 -22.99
CA VAL A 140 -6.84 -5.46 -21.59
C VAL A 140 -8.35 -5.18 -21.42
N THR A 141 -8.87 -4.19 -22.15
CA THR A 141 -10.30 -3.83 -22.11
C THR A 141 -11.19 -4.84 -22.83
N ILE A 142 -10.76 -5.34 -24.00
CA ILE A 142 -11.54 -6.26 -24.84
C ILE A 142 -11.64 -7.65 -24.22
N PHE A 143 -10.54 -8.15 -23.64
CA PHE A 143 -10.49 -9.51 -23.10
C PHE A 143 -11.04 -9.63 -21.67
N GLU A 144 -11.73 -8.59 -21.16
CA GLU A 144 -12.36 -8.56 -19.84
C GLU A 144 -11.41 -9.04 -18.72
N CYS A 145 -10.17 -8.55 -18.71
CA CYS A 145 -9.27 -8.67 -17.55
C CYS A 145 -9.68 -7.66 -16.48
N VAL A 146 -10.92 -7.81 -15.96
CA VAL A 146 -11.54 -6.85 -15.05
C VAL A 146 -11.10 -7.13 -13.61
N LEU A 147 -9.89 -6.71 -13.32
CA LEU A 147 -9.53 -5.91 -12.14
C LEU A 147 -8.42 -5.01 -12.69
N ARG A 148 -8.60 -3.68 -12.69
CA ARG A 148 -7.63 -2.72 -13.27
C ARG A 148 -6.19 -2.89 -12.74
N ASP A 149 -6.06 -3.60 -11.64
CA ASP A 149 -4.82 -3.90 -10.95
C ASP A 149 -4.09 -5.16 -11.49
N LEU A 150 -4.75 -6.01 -12.29
CA LEU A 150 -4.22 -7.31 -12.73
C LEU A 150 -4.39 -7.59 -14.24
N PRO A 151 -3.65 -6.88 -15.12
CA PRO A 151 -3.63 -7.17 -16.57
C PRO A 151 -3.16 -8.60 -16.87
N CYS A 152 -3.82 -9.29 -17.81
CA CYS A 152 -3.52 -10.67 -18.20
C CYS A 152 -3.62 -10.84 -19.74
N CYS A 153 -2.70 -11.59 -20.35
CA CYS A 153 -2.75 -11.90 -21.78
C CYS A 153 -3.73 -13.05 -22.06
N GLU A 154 -4.12 -13.24 -23.32
CA GLU A 154 -5.07 -14.31 -23.66
C GLU A 154 -4.54 -15.71 -23.29
N GLN A 155 -3.24 -15.93 -23.46
CA GLN A 155 -2.60 -17.22 -23.15
C GLN A 155 -2.65 -17.51 -21.65
N CYS A 156 -2.26 -16.55 -20.81
CA CYS A 156 -2.31 -16.72 -19.36
C CYS A 156 -3.74 -16.80 -18.84
N LYS A 157 -4.70 -16.11 -19.48
CA LYS A 157 -6.12 -16.19 -19.13
C LYS A 157 -6.68 -17.60 -19.25
N MET A 158 -6.18 -18.44 -20.16
CA MET A 158 -6.65 -19.83 -20.28
C MET A 158 -6.36 -20.71 -19.05
N PHE A 159 -5.45 -20.28 -18.17
CA PHE A 159 -5.01 -21.03 -16.99
C PHE A 159 -5.53 -20.44 -15.66
N VAL A 160 -6.36 -19.41 -15.72
CA VAL A 160 -6.94 -18.70 -14.55
C VAL A 160 -8.45 -18.92 -14.54
#